data_AF-A0A812MYX0-F1
#
_entry.id   AF-A0A812MYX0-F1
#
_cell.length_a   1.000
_cell.length_b   1.000
_cell.length_c   1.000
_cell.angle_alpha   90.00
_cell.angle_beta   90.00
_cell.angle_gamma   90.00
#
_symmetry.space_group_name_H-M   'P 1'
#
loop_
_entity.id
_entity.type
_entity.pdbx_description
1 polymer ?
#
loop_
_entity_poly.entity_id
_entity_poly.type
_entity_poly.pdbx_seq_one_letter_code
_entity_poly.pdbx_strand_id
1 'polypeptide(L)'
;MKTKSKQHTWPATTQQMEWQQVVATQWFLNYMEDESRFPLGPSTAWLSVLAGSSGEVVARQSTGEIILILAVGSFGLVAWDLELAPGVRSAAGMSVFRPYKHNSIRFHHITELTDWVSVPVRAGFSGPHGPLHLEQTSAALSLPLARIHAGLNLTCKQCHDLLALLKVDFRKNSSRAQLHALILDVFLETEEEKEEARQKMAACLLPPAEEEDDDTDMEELLEQLEDLDNQGDPEIQQAKKKIKQKKKRQLP
;
A
#
# COMPACT_ATOMS: atom_id res chain seq x y z
N MET A 1 -1.62 3.54 53.17
CA MET A 1 -1.36 2.94 51.84
C MET A 1 -2.14 3.73 50.80
N LYS A 2 -1.47 4.50 49.93
CA LYS A 2 -2.13 5.17 48.80
C LYS A 2 -2.05 4.22 47.61
N THR A 3 -3.17 3.64 47.23
CA THR A 3 -3.33 2.89 45.97
C THR A 3 -3.23 3.88 44.81
N LYS A 4 -2.07 3.96 44.17
CA LYS A 4 -1.92 4.59 42.85
C LYS A 4 -2.35 3.57 41.80
N SER A 5 -3.65 3.45 41.54
CA SER A 5 -4.09 2.99 40.22
C SER A 5 -4.24 4.24 39.36
N LYS A 6 -3.14 4.69 38.74
CA LYS A 6 -3.28 5.61 37.61
C LYS A 6 -4.08 4.84 36.55
N GLN A 7 -5.29 5.27 36.29
CA GLN A 7 -6.04 4.78 35.13
C GLN A 7 -5.29 5.29 33.90
N HIS A 8 -4.59 4.39 33.22
CA HIS A 8 -4.04 4.69 31.91
C HIS A 8 -5.22 4.75 30.94
N THR A 9 -5.53 5.94 30.46
CA THR A 9 -6.46 6.17 29.35
C THR A 9 -5.68 6.23 28.05
N TRP A 10 -6.04 5.35 27.12
CA TRP A 10 -5.51 5.37 25.76
C TRP A 10 -6.20 6.49 24.97
N PRO A 11 -5.47 7.26 24.13
CA PRO A 11 -6.07 8.25 23.25
C PRO A 11 -6.99 7.55 22.24
N ALA A 12 -7.96 8.31 21.72
CA ALA A 12 -8.74 7.86 20.57
C ALA A 12 -7.82 7.70 19.35
N THR A 13 -8.05 6.66 18.57
CA THR A 13 -7.29 6.37 17.34
C THR A 13 -7.62 7.40 16.25
N THR A 14 -6.64 7.81 15.46
CA THR A 14 -6.91 8.62 14.25
C THR A 14 -7.68 7.78 13.23
N GLN A 15 -8.42 8.41 12.31
CA GLN A 15 -9.18 7.71 11.28
C GLN A 15 -8.28 6.81 10.41
N GLN A 16 -7.05 7.25 10.14
CA GLN A 16 -6.06 6.45 9.42
C GLN A 16 -5.66 5.20 10.20
N MET A 17 -5.44 5.31 11.51
CA MET A 17 -5.17 4.14 12.35
C MET A 17 -6.36 3.19 12.44
N GLU A 18 -7.57 3.72 12.56
CA GLU A 18 -8.80 2.91 12.57
C GLU A 18 -8.94 2.12 11.27
N TRP A 19 -8.68 2.76 10.13
CA TRP A 19 -8.66 2.09 8.84
C TRP A 19 -7.66 0.93 8.81
N GLN A 20 -6.41 1.14 9.26
CA GLN A 20 -5.41 0.07 9.32
C GLN A 20 -5.85 -1.08 10.24
N GLN A 21 -6.49 -0.78 11.38
CA GLN A 21 -7.02 -1.79 12.30
C GLN A 21 -8.16 -2.59 11.69
N VAL A 22 -9.09 -1.94 11.00
CA VAL A 22 -10.21 -2.59 10.31
C VAL A 22 -9.68 -3.54 9.23
N VAL A 23 -8.76 -3.07 8.38
CA VAL A 23 -8.17 -3.89 7.32
C VAL A 23 -7.40 -5.09 7.90
N ALA A 24 -6.60 -4.87 8.94
CA ALA A 24 -5.85 -5.95 9.59
C ALA A 24 -6.77 -6.98 10.27
N THR A 25 -7.83 -6.51 10.93
CA THR A 25 -8.82 -7.38 11.58
C THR A 25 -9.56 -8.20 10.55
N GLN A 26 -9.99 -7.57 9.45
CA GLN A 26 -10.72 -8.25 8.39
C GLN A 26 -9.83 -9.29 7.67
N TRP A 27 -8.53 -9.00 7.47
CA TRP A 27 -7.56 -10.00 7.02
C TRP A 27 -7.48 -11.19 7.97
N PHE A 28 -7.31 -10.92 9.26
CA PHE A 28 -7.20 -11.98 10.27
C PHE A 28 -8.44 -12.87 10.30
N LEU A 29 -9.64 -12.29 10.24
CA LEU A 29 -10.90 -13.04 10.19
C LEU A 29 -10.98 -13.91 8.92
N ASN A 30 -10.66 -13.35 7.75
CA ASN A 30 -10.63 -14.10 6.49
C ASN A 30 -9.65 -15.29 6.53
N TYR A 31 -8.46 -15.09 7.12
CA TYR A 31 -7.47 -16.15 7.27
C TYR A 31 -7.96 -17.26 8.20
N MET A 32 -8.61 -16.90 9.31
CA MET A 32 -9.17 -17.87 10.27
C MET A 32 -10.36 -18.65 9.71
N GLU A 33 -11.14 -18.07 8.80
CA GLU A 33 -12.25 -18.77 8.14
C GLU A 33 -11.77 -19.84 7.16
N ASP A 34 -10.73 -19.55 6.37
CA ASP A 34 -10.21 -20.47 5.37
C ASP A 34 -8.73 -20.23 5.08
N GLU A 35 -7.87 -20.89 5.87
CA GLU A 35 -6.41 -20.82 5.71
C GLU A 35 -5.94 -21.34 4.34
N SER A 36 -6.71 -22.24 3.71
CA SER A 36 -6.32 -22.87 2.44
C SER A 36 -6.29 -21.89 1.27
N ARG A 37 -6.99 -20.76 1.39
CA ARG A 37 -6.97 -19.65 0.42
C ARG A 37 -5.64 -18.89 0.43
N PHE A 38 -4.80 -19.09 1.44
CA PHE A 38 -3.58 -18.32 1.67
C PHE A 38 -2.37 -19.26 1.85
N PRO A 39 -1.92 -19.92 0.77
CA PRO A 39 -0.90 -20.97 0.84
C PRO A 39 0.48 -20.48 1.32
N LEU A 40 0.76 -19.18 1.18
CA LEU A 40 1.99 -18.55 1.66
C LEU A 40 1.90 -18.08 3.13
N GLY A 41 0.76 -18.32 3.78
CA GLY A 41 0.53 -18.03 5.19
C GLY A 41 0.09 -16.59 5.47
N PRO A 42 -0.13 -16.25 6.75
CA PRO A 42 -0.71 -14.97 7.16
C PRO A 42 0.25 -13.79 6.95
N SER A 43 1.54 -14.07 6.82
CA SER A 43 2.62 -13.08 6.71
C SER A 43 2.74 -12.42 5.35
N THR A 44 1.99 -12.83 4.32
CA THR A 44 2.10 -12.25 2.97
C THR A 44 1.04 -11.21 2.64
N ALA A 45 0.04 -10.99 3.49
CA ALA A 45 -1.00 -9.99 3.23
C ALA A 45 -0.49 -8.55 3.07
N TRP A 46 0.71 -8.26 3.57
CA TRP A 46 1.35 -6.98 3.36
C TRP A 46 1.62 -6.68 1.88
N LEU A 47 1.66 -7.70 1.01
CA LEU A 47 1.79 -7.50 -0.44
C LEU A 47 0.65 -6.66 -1.03
N SER A 48 -0.48 -6.52 -0.33
CA SER A 48 -1.58 -5.61 -0.71
C SER A 48 -1.13 -4.15 -0.88
N VAL A 49 -0.04 -3.72 -0.22
CA VAL A 49 0.53 -2.38 -0.44
C VAL A 49 1.08 -2.18 -1.86
N LEU A 50 1.35 -3.26 -2.59
CA LEU A 50 1.80 -3.22 -3.97
C LEU A 50 0.67 -3.09 -4.98
N ALA A 51 -0.60 -3.10 -4.53
CA ALA A 51 -1.75 -2.89 -5.41
C ALA A 51 -1.67 -1.54 -6.14
N GLY A 52 -1.13 -0.51 -5.47
CA GLY A 52 -0.98 0.84 -6.00
C GLY A 52 -1.81 1.85 -5.24
N SER A 53 -2.22 2.91 -5.92
CA SER A 53 -3.01 4.00 -5.34
C SER A 53 -4.50 3.90 -5.71
N SER A 54 -5.33 4.71 -5.04
CA SER A 54 -6.74 4.84 -5.37
C SER A 54 -6.93 5.25 -6.84
N GLY A 55 -7.91 4.63 -7.51
CA GLY A 55 -8.20 4.86 -8.92
C GLY A 55 -7.43 3.95 -9.90
N GLU A 56 -6.42 3.22 -9.43
CA GLU A 56 -5.75 2.23 -10.27
C GLU A 56 -6.53 0.91 -10.38
N VAL A 57 -6.29 0.19 -11.47
CA VAL A 57 -6.91 -1.11 -11.73
C VAL A 57 -5.85 -2.19 -11.66
N VAL A 58 -6.15 -3.24 -10.91
CA VAL A 58 -5.36 -4.46 -10.90
C VAL A 58 -6.24 -5.65 -11.27
N ALA A 59 -5.64 -6.64 -11.91
CA ALA A 59 -6.31 -7.85 -12.32
C ALA A 59 -5.50 -9.08 -11.94
N ARG A 60 -6.21 -10.16 -11.62
CA ARG A 60 -5.66 -11.47 -11.32
C ARG A 60 -5.90 -12.39 -12.50
N GLN A 61 -4.82 -12.85 -13.14
CA GLN A 61 -4.92 -13.54 -14.43
C GLN A 61 -5.59 -14.92 -14.32
N SER A 62 -5.29 -15.68 -13.26
CA SER A 62 -5.80 -17.05 -13.09
C SER A 62 -7.30 -17.13 -12.84
N THR A 63 -7.88 -16.13 -12.17
CA THR A 63 -9.29 -16.10 -11.79
C THR A 63 -10.14 -15.17 -12.67
N GLY A 64 -9.50 -14.26 -13.41
CA GLY A 64 -10.17 -13.20 -14.15
C GLY A 64 -10.77 -12.12 -13.25
N GLU A 65 -10.39 -12.06 -11.98
CA GLU A 65 -10.78 -10.99 -11.06
C GLU A 65 -10.13 -9.68 -11.51
N ILE A 66 -10.94 -8.61 -11.61
CA ILE A 66 -10.49 -7.27 -12.00
C ILE A 66 -11.08 -6.29 -11.00
N ILE A 67 -10.25 -5.47 -10.38
CA ILE A 67 -10.65 -4.61 -9.28
C ILE A 67 -10.13 -3.18 -9.45
N LEU A 68 -10.98 -2.21 -9.14
CA LEU A 68 -10.61 -0.79 -9.02
C LEU A 68 -10.28 -0.50 -7.56
N ILE A 69 -9.05 -0.06 -7.30
CA ILE A 69 -8.57 0.24 -5.95
C ILE A 69 -9.27 1.50 -5.45
N LEU A 70 -9.90 1.42 -4.28
CA LEU A 70 -10.53 2.55 -3.62
C LEU A 70 -9.68 3.07 -2.47
N ALA A 71 -9.19 2.15 -1.62
CA ALA A 71 -8.31 2.46 -0.50
C ALA A 71 -7.39 1.28 -0.22
N VAL A 72 -6.12 1.58 0.10
CA VAL A 72 -5.10 0.56 0.41
C VAL A 72 -4.76 0.62 1.89
N GLY A 73 -4.53 -0.54 2.49
CA GLY A 73 -4.03 -0.69 3.85
C GLY A 73 -2.86 -1.67 3.90
N SER A 74 -2.27 -1.80 5.09
CA SER A 74 -1.07 -2.61 5.29
C SER A 74 -1.29 -4.11 5.15
N PHE A 75 -2.53 -4.61 5.22
CA PHE A 75 -2.85 -6.04 5.19
C PHE A 75 -3.99 -6.38 4.22
N GLY A 76 -4.36 -5.45 3.36
CA GLY A 76 -5.51 -5.58 2.49
C GLY A 76 -5.86 -4.25 1.85
N LEU A 77 -6.91 -4.27 1.07
CA LEU A 77 -7.41 -3.10 0.37
C LEU A 77 -8.91 -3.20 0.21
N VAL A 78 -9.60 -2.07 0.10
CA VAL A 78 -10.97 -2.04 -0.39
C VAL A 78 -10.94 -1.66 -1.84
N ALA A 79 -11.64 -2.46 -2.65
CA ALA A 79 -11.75 -2.25 -4.07
C ALA A 79 -13.16 -2.55 -4.54
N TRP A 80 -13.44 -2.08 -5.75
CA TRP A 80 -14.67 -2.34 -6.47
C TRP A 80 -14.41 -3.36 -7.57
N ASP A 81 -15.09 -4.51 -7.51
CA ASP A 81 -15.04 -5.46 -8.62
C ASP A 81 -15.55 -4.82 -9.92
N LEU A 82 -14.77 -5.00 -10.98
CA LEU A 82 -15.06 -4.55 -12.33
C LEU A 82 -15.45 -5.74 -13.21
N GLU A 83 -16.19 -5.44 -14.27
CA GLU A 83 -16.41 -6.37 -15.38
C GLU A 83 -15.97 -5.77 -16.71
N LEU A 84 -15.61 -6.63 -17.65
CA LEU A 84 -15.35 -6.23 -19.02
C LEU A 84 -16.67 -5.81 -19.68
N ALA A 85 -16.71 -4.61 -20.27
CA ALA A 85 -17.88 -4.13 -20.99
C ALA A 85 -18.09 -4.96 -22.27
N PRO A 86 -19.17 -5.76 -22.38
CA PRO A 86 -19.34 -6.69 -23.49
C PRO A 86 -19.53 -5.94 -24.80
N GLY A 87 -18.70 -6.26 -25.79
CA GLY A 87 -18.78 -5.66 -27.13
C GLY A 87 -18.31 -4.20 -27.22
N VAL A 88 -17.81 -3.62 -26.12
CA VAL A 88 -17.29 -2.25 -26.09
C VAL A 88 -15.77 -2.32 -26.08
N ARG A 89 -15.14 -1.68 -27.07
CA ARG A 89 -13.69 -1.43 -27.11
C ARG A 89 -13.46 0.06 -27.16
N SER A 90 -12.35 0.51 -26.60
CA SER A 90 -11.92 1.91 -26.74
C SER A 90 -11.66 2.23 -28.21
N ALA A 91 -11.51 3.52 -28.53
CA ALA A 91 -11.13 3.95 -29.89
C ALA A 91 -9.80 3.30 -30.37
N ALA A 92 -8.91 2.95 -29.44
CA ALA A 92 -7.66 2.25 -29.69
C ALA A 92 -7.81 0.72 -29.77
N GLY A 93 -9.03 0.18 -29.72
CA GLY A 93 -9.31 -1.26 -29.74
C GLY A 93 -9.04 -1.99 -28.43
N MET A 94 -8.77 -1.25 -27.34
CA MET A 94 -8.43 -1.81 -26.03
C MET A 94 -9.69 -2.14 -25.21
N SER A 95 -9.51 -2.95 -24.17
CA SER A 95 -10.57 -3.32 -23.24
C SER A 95 -11.16 -2.11 -22.53
N VAL A 96 -12.47 -2.17 -22.27
CA VAL A 96 -13.17 -1.19 -21.45
C VAL A 96 -13.78 -1.92 -20.27
N PHE A 97 -13.54 -1.40 -19.07
CA PHE A 97 -14.07 -1.93 -17.83
C PHE A 97 -15.17 -1.03 -17.28
N ARG A 98 -16.10 -1.63 -16.54
CA ARG A 98 -17.11 -0.89 -15.80
C ARG A 98 -17.32 -1.51 -14.42
N PRO A 99 -17.72 -0.72 -13.41
CA PRO A 99 -18.07 -1.28 -12.12
C PRO A 99 -19.18 -2.32 -12.25
N TYR A 100 -19.03 -3.50 -11.62
CA TYR A 100 -19.97 -4.60 -11.77
C TYR A 100 -21.33 -4.27 -11.15
N LYS A 101 -21.38 -4.12 -9.82
CA LYS A 101 -22.59 -3.76 -9.06
C LYS A 101 -22.22 -2.89 -7.85
N HIS A 102 -23.14 -2.08 -7.34
CA HIS A 102 -22.87 -1.24 -6.16
C HIS A 102 -22.48 -2.05 -4.91
N ASN A 103 -22.94 -3.31 -4.81
CA ASN A 103 -22.64 -4.21 -3.71
C ASN A 103 -21.37 -5.06 -3.92
N SER A 104 -20.57 -4.76 -4.95
CA SER A 104 -19.30 -5.43 -5.22
C SER A 104 -18.08 -4.62 -4.74
N ILE A 105 -18.31 -3.67 -3.84
CA ILE A 105 -17.25 -3.03 -3.06
C ILE A 105 -16.98 -3.91 -1.84
N ARG A 106 -15.76 -4.42 -1.72
CA ARG A 106 -15.38 -5.35 -0.65
C ARG A 106 -13.88 -5.30 -0.36
N PHE A 107 -13.47 -6.01 0.68
CA PHE A 107 -12.07 -6.21 1.01
C PHE A 107 -11.44 -7.26 0.10
N HIS A 108 -10.24 -6.96 -0.38
CA HIS A 108 -9.37 -7.85 -1.13
C HIS A 108 -8.01 -7.93 -0.46
N HIS A 109 -7.32 -9.04 -0.71
CA HIS A 109 -5.97 -9.28 -0.19
C HIS A 109 -5.09 -9.82 -1.30
N ILE A 110 -3.99 -9.12 -1.55
CA ILE A 110 -2.93 -9.64 -2.41
C ILE A 110 -1.96 -10.38 -1.49
N THR A 111 -1.80 -11.68 -1.73
CA THR A 111 -0.98 -12.58 -0.91
C THR A 111 0.09 -13.31 -1.72
N GLU A 112 0.06 -13.14 -3.04
CA GLU A 112 1.02 -13.61 -4.03
C GLU A 112 1.15 -12.55 -5.15
N LEU A 113 2.29 -12.48 -5.82
CA LEU A 113 2.55 -11.44 -6.84
C LEU A 113 2.56 -11.96 -8.27
N THR A 114 2.77 -13.26 -8.47
CA THR A 114 3.01 -13.86 -9.79
C THR A 114 1.82 -13.78 -10.72
N ASP A 115 0.61 -13.70 -10.16
CA ASP A 115 -0.66 -13.76 -10.89
C ASP A 115 -1.32 -12.38 -11.07
N TRP A 116 -0.77 -11.36 -10.41
CA TRP A 116 -1.35 -10.02 -10.40
C TRP A 116 -0.68 -9.11 -11.42
N VAL A 117 -1.51 -8.39 -12.17
CA VAL A 117 -1.08 -7.38 -13.13
C VAL A 117 -1.75 -6.04 -12.82
N SER A 118 -1.00 -4.96 -13.05
CA SER A 118 -1.55 -3.61 -13.10
C SER A 118 -2.07 -3.35 -14.51
N VAL A 119 -3.29 -2.82 -14.61
CA VAL A 119 -3.95 -2.49 -15.87
C VAL A 119 -4.03 -0.96 -15.97
N PRO A 120 -3.19 -0.33 -16.80
CA PRO A 120 -3.25 1.12 -16.99
C PRO A 120 -4.59 1.51 -17.62
N VAL A 121 -5.33 2.39 -16.95
CA VAL A 121 -6.64 2.84 -17.40
C VAL A 121 -6.75 4.36 -17.40
N ARG A 122 -7.66 4.87 -18.22
CA ARG A 122 -8.17 6.24 -18.17
C ARG A 122 -9.65 6.20 -17.84
N ALA A 123 -10.05 6.96 -16.83
CA ALA A 123 -11.45 7.14 -16.50
C ALA A 123 -12.16 7.98 -17.55
N GLY A 124 -13.39 7.58 -17.87
CA GLY A 124 -14.28 8.29 -18.78
C GLY A 124 -15.74 8.03 -18.43
N PHE A 125 -16.64 8.75 -19.10
CA PHE A 125 -18.08 8.60 -18.91
C PHE A 125 -18.73 8.16 -20.22
N SER A 126 -19.77 7.36 -20.11
CA SER A 126 -20.55 6.93 -21.27
C SER A 126 -21.46 8.06 -21.77
N GLY A 127 -20.89 9.02 -22.50
CA GLY A 127 -21.54 10.29 -22.83
C GLY A 127 -21.32 11.36 -21.76
N PRO A 128 -21.95 12.55 -21.88
CA PRO A 128 -21.63 13.71 -21.03
C PRO A 128 -21.97 13.53 -19.54
N HIS A 129 -22.95 12.68 -19.22
CA HIS A 129 -23.38 12.37 -17.84
C HIS A 129 -23.63 10.88 -17.64
N GLY A 130 -22.93 10.03 -18.40
CA GLY A 130 -23.13 8.59 -18.34
C GLY A 130 -22.46 7.92 -17.15
N PRO A 131 -22.66 6.61 -16.97
CA PRO A 131 -21.91 5.82 -16.01
C PRO A 131 -20.41 5.86 -16.32
N LEU A 132 -19.61 5.74 -15.25
CA LEU A 132 -18.16 5.60 -15.30
C LEU A 132 -17.77 4.35 -16.12
N HIS A 133 -16.83 4.53 -17.03
CA HIS A 133 -16.07 3.45 -17.64
C HIS A 133 -14.57 3.71 -17.47
N LEU A 134 -13.78 2.65 -17.56
CA LEU A 134 -12.34 2.70 -17.46
C LEU A 134 -11.77 2.10 -18.74
N GLU A 135 -11.19 2.92 -19.60
CA GLU A 135 -10.59 2.47 -20.86
C GLU A 135 -9.13 2.09 -20.63
N GLN A 136 -8.75 0.87 -21.01
CA GLN A 136 -7.35 0.46 -20.93
C GLN A 136 -6.50 1.28 -21.91
N THR A 137 -5.42 1.88 -21.40
CA THR A 137 -4.57 2.81 -22.17
C THR A 137 -3.33 2.14 -22.75
N SER A 138 -2.80 1.10 -22.09
CA SER A 138 -1.64 0.34 -22.54
C SER A 138 -1.70 -1.12 -22.08
N ALA A 139 -0.72 -1.93 -22.51
CA ALA A 139 -0.63 -3.32 -22.09
C ALA A 139 -0.50 -3.45 -20.57
N ALA A 140 -1.13 -4.47 -20.00
CA ALA A 140 -1.02 -4.76 -18.58
C ALA A 140 0.41 -5.19 -18.25
N LEU A 141 0.92 -4.76 -17.10
CA LEU A 141 2.26 -5.05 -16.62
C LEU A 141 2.17 -5.89 -15.35
N SER A 142 3.17 -6.71 -15.06
CA SER A 142 3.22 -7.41 -13.77
C SER A 142 3.19 -6.39 -12.63
N LEU A 143 2.46 -6.72 -11.56
CA LEU A 143 2.24 -5.77 -10.47
C LEU A 143 3.56 -5.19 -9.90
N PRO A 144 4.62 -5.98 -9.66
CA PRO A 144 5.89 -5.45 -9.16
C PRO A 144 6.54 -4.46 -10.14
N LEU A 145 6.53 -4.79 -11.44
CA LEU A 145 7.14 -3.96 -12.47
C LEU A 145 6.37 -2.64 -12.64
N ALA A 146 5.04 -2.69 -12.60
CA ALA A 146 4.21 -1.49 -12.61
C ALA A 146 4.52 -0.56 -11.42
N ARG A 147 4.68 -1.12 -10.22
CA ARG A 147 5.06 -0.33 -9.03
C ARG A 147 6.46 0.25 -9.16
N ILE A 148 7.42 -0.48 -9.73
CA ILE A 148 8.77 0.04 -9.98
C ILE A 148 8.72 1.27 -10.90
N HIS A 149 7.99 1.20 -12.01
CA HIS A 149 7.83 2.35 -12.92
C HIS A 149 7.06 3.53 -12.31
N ALA A 150 6.24 3.27 -11.29
CA ALA A 150 5.51 4.28 -10.52
C ALA A 150 6.32 4.89 -9.36
N GLY A 151 7.55 4.43 -9.10
CA GLY A 151 8.37 4.92 -7.99
C GLY A 151 8.13 4.17 -6.68
N LEU A 152 8.21 2.83 -6.73
CA LEU A 152 8.01 1.92 -5.60
C LEU A 152 8.65 2.44 -4.29
N ASN A 153 7.80 2.64 -3.27
CA ASN A 153 8.17 3.15 -1.96
C ASN A 153 7.88 2.09 -0.88
N LEU A 154 8.86 1.22 -0.60
CA LEU A 154 8.77 0.21 0.45
C LEU A 154 9.69 0.53 1.63
N THR A 155 9.27 0.11 2.83
CA THR A 155 10.14 0.09 4.02
C THR A 155 11.26 -0.94 3.86
N CYS A 156 12.36 -0.81 4.63
CA CYS A 156 13.45 -1.80 4.61
C CYS A 156 12.94 -3.22 4.92
N LYS A 157 12.00 -3.34 5.86
CA LYS A 157 11.42 -4.64 6.24
C LYS A 157 10.66 -5.25 5.06
N GLN A 158 9.79 -4.49 4.41
CA GLN A 158 9.06 -4.95 3.22
C GLN A 158 10.01 -5.29 2.07
N CYS A 159 11.11 -4.55 1.89
CA CYS A 159 12.12 -4.90 0.88
C CYS A 159 12.79 -6.24 1.19
N HIS A 160 13.16 -6.50 2.46
CA HIS A 160 13.69 -7.79 2.88
C HIS A 160 12.69 -8.92 2.66
N ASP A 161 11.44 -8.71 3.07
CA ASP A 161 10.37 -9.69 2.92
C ASP A 161 10.09 -9.98 1.42
N LEU A 162 10.13 -8.95 0.56
CA LEU A 162 9.99 -9.10 -0.89
C LEU A 162 11.15 -9.91 -1.50
N LEU A 163 12.40 -9.54 -1.19
CA LEU A 163 13.57 -10.24 -1.71
C LEU A 163 13.61 -11.70 -1.23
N ALA A 164 13.20 -11.96 0.01
CA ALA A 164 13.06 -13.32 0.53
C ALA A 164 11.99 -14.10 -0.24
N LEU A 165 10.84 -13.49 -0.55
CA LEU A 165 9.79 -14.09 -1.38
C LEU A 165 10.30 -14.42 -2.79
N LEU A 166 11.12 -13.54 -3.37
CA LEU A 166 11.75 -13.71 -4.67
C LEU A 166 12.96 -14.66 -4.64
N LYS A 167 13.33 -15.18 -3.46
CA LYS A 167 14.50 -16.06 -3.24
C LYS A 167 15.82 -15.44 -3.69
N VAL A 168 15.97 -14.13 -3.47
CA VAL A 168 17.19 -13.37 -3.77
C VAL A 168 18.01 -13.21 -2.49
N ASP A 169 19.28 -13.58 -2.54
CA ASP A 169 20.19 -13.41 -1.41
C ASP A 169 20.55 -11.93 -1.21
N PHE A 170 20.49 -11.47 0.04
CA PHE A 170 20.87 -10.11 0.42
C PHE A 170 21.63 -10.09 1.75
N ARG A 171 22.40 -9.03 1.98
CA ARG A 171 23.09 -8.84 3.27
C ARG A 171 22.11 -8.29 4.30
N LYS A 172 22.14 -8.86 5.52
CA LYS A 172 21.21 -8.50 6.61
C LYS A 172 21.27 -7.02 7.04
N ASN A 173 22.38 -6.33 6.81
CA ASN A 173 22.58 -4.92 7.15
C ASN A 173 22.63 -4.01 5.91
N SER A 174 22.01 -4.42 4.80
CA SER A 174 21.93 -3.60 3.59
C SER A 174 21.09 -2.34 3.82
N SER A 175 21.52 -1.23 3.22
CA SER A 175 20.74 0.00 3.26
C SER A 175 19.50 -0.13 2.37
N ARG A 176 18.49 0.71 2.62
CA ARG A 176 17.27 0.77 1.80
C ARG A 176 17.57 0.93 0.31
N ALA A 177 18.52 1.81 -0.03
CA ALA A 177 18.94 2.04 -1.41
C ALA A 177 19.57 0.79 -2.05
N GLN A 178 20.36 0.02 -1.30
CA GLN A 178 20.93 -1.24 -1.78
C GLN A 178 19.84 -2.30 -2.00
N LEU A 179 18.86 -2.39 -1.10
CA LEU A 179 17.74 -3.31 -1.25
C LEU A 179 16.88 -2.96 -2.46
N HIS A 180 16.60 -1.68 -2.68
CA HIS A 180 15.90 -1.21 -3.88
C HIS A 180 16.68 -1.55 -5.16
N ALA A 181 18.00 -1.35 -5.17
CA ALA A 181 18.83 -1.71 -6.33
C ALA A 181 18.73 -3.21 -6.66
N LEU A 182 18.78 -4.08 -5.65
CA LEU A 182 18.58 -5.52 -5.83
C LEU A 182 17.19 -5.85 -6.39
N ILE A 183 16.14 -5.17 -5.93
CA ILE A 183 14.79 -5.35 -6.49
C ILE A 183 14.76 -4.93 -7.95
N LEU A 184 15.38 -3.80 -8.32
CA LEU A 184 15.45 -3.35 -9.71
C LEU A 184 16.20 -4.36 -10.59
N ASP A 185 17.30 -4.93 -10.10
CA ASP A 185 18.09 -5.94 -10.84
C ASP A 185 17.30 -7.23 -11.13
N VAL A 186 16.25 -7.52 -10.35
CA VAL A 186 15.40 -8.70 -10.57
C VAL A 186 14.38 -8.46 -11.68
N PHE A 187 13.86 -7.23 -11.81
CA PHE A 187 12.72 -6.93 -12.69
C PHE A 187 13.08 -6.14 -13.95
N LEU A 188 14.23 -5.46 -13.97
CA LEU A 188 14.66 -4.61 -15.08
C LEU A 188 15.97 -5.15 -15.66
N GLU A 189 16.04 -5.25 -16.99
CA GLU A 189 17.21 -5.77 -17.69
C GLU A 189 18.18 -4.67 -18.09
N THR A 190 17.67 -3.48 -18.47
CA THR A 190 18.50 -2.40 -19.02
C THR A 190 18.94 -1.41 -17.94
N GLU A 191 20.19 -0.92 -18.02
CA GLU A 191 20.69 0.08 -17.08
C GLU A 191 19.97 1.44 -17.22
N GLU A 192 19.46 1.75 -18.41
CA GLU A 192 18.66 2.96 -18.65
C GLU A 192 17.34 2.93 -17.86
N GLU A 193 16.56 1.85 -17.97
CA GLU A 193 15.32 1.70 -17.19
C GLU A 193 15.58 1.68 -15.68
N LYS A 194 16.68 1.05 -15.26
CA LYS A 194 17.07 1.04 -13.84
C LYS A 194 17.36 2.44 -13.33
N GLU A 195 18.05 3.26 -14.11
CA GLU A 195 18.36 4.63 -13.71
C GLU A 195 17.11 5.50 -13.64
N GLU A 196 16.21 5.39 -14.61
CA GLU A 196 14.90 6.07 -14.56
C GLU A 196 14.09 5.65 -13.33
N ALA A 197 14.07 4.35 -13.01
CA ALA A 197 13.38 3.83 -11.83
C ALA A 197 14.01 4.34 -10.54
N ARG A 198 15.34 4.40 -10.43
CA ARG A 198 16.06 4.97 -9.28
C ARG A 198 15.69 6.45 -9.08
N GLN A 199 15.64 7.23 -10.16
CA GLN A 199 15.27 8.64 -10.10
C GLN A 199 13.83 8.82 -9.62
N LYS A 200 12.88 8.03 -10.13
CA LYS A 200 11.48 8.08 -9.68
C LYS A 200 11.32 7.65 -8.22
N MET A 201 11.99 6.57 -7.81
CA MET A 201 12.00 6.13 -6.40
C MET A 201 12.59 7.20 -5.48
N ALA A 202 13.66 7.89 -5.91
CA ALA A 202 14.27 8.98 -5.16
C ALA A 202 13.34 10.21 -5.08
N ALA A 203 12.60 10.51 -6.14
CA ALA A 203 11.61 11.58 -6.15
C ALA A 203 10.44 11.30 -5.19
N CYS A 204 9.98 10.04 -5.09
CA CYS A 204 8.96 9.62 -4.11
C CYS A 204 9.48 9.54 -2.66
N LEU A 205 10.80 9.60 -2.46
CA LEU A 205 11.44 9.65 -1.14
C LEU A 205 11.63 11.06 -0.62
N LEU A 206 11.66 12.05 -1.51
CA LEU A 206 11.54 13.44 -1.11
C LEU A 206 10.12 13.62 -0.58
N PRO A 207 9.94 14.15 0.64
CA PRO A 207 8.60 14.45 1.11
C PRO A 207 7.93 15.33 0.05
N PRO A 208 6.70 15.03 -0.39
CA PRO A 208 5.93 16.01 -1.13
C PRO A 208 5.98 17.31 -0.31
N ALA A 209 6.19 18.43 -0.99
CA ALA A 209 5.96 19.71 -0.35
C ALA A 209 4.49 19.68 0.10
N GLU A 210 4.28 19.57 1.42
CA GLU A 210 2.98 19.57 2.11
C GLU A 210 2.18 18.24 2.15
N GLU A 211 2.74 17.13 2.64
CA GLU A 211 1.91 16.11 3.32
C GLU A 211 2.50 15.80 4.71
N GLU A 212 1.73 16.16 5.74
CA GLU A 212 2.08 16.10 7.17
C GLU A 212 1.76 14.74 7.82
N ASP A 213 1.36 13.68 7.12
CA ASP A 213 0.49 12.68 7.79
C ASP A 213 1.14 11.73 8.84
N ASP A 214 2.22 10.98 8.57
CA ASP A 214 2.56 9.87 9.49
C ASP A 214 3.30 10.28 10.79
N ASP A 215 4.24 11.24 10.70
CA ASP A 215 4.99 11.70 11.88
C ASP A 215 4.21 12.77 12.67
N THR A 216 3.11 13.32 12.12
CA THR A 216 2.22 14.27 12.82
C THR A 216 1.13 13.53 13.58
N ASP A 217 0.51 12.50 13.00
CA ASP A 217 -0.41 11.60 13.72
C ASP A 217 0.26 10.98 14.95
N MET A 218 1.50 10.49 14.81
CA MET A 218 2.27 9.93 15.93
C MET A 218 2.70 10.99 16.97
N GLU A 219 2.97 12.22 16.55
CA GLU A 219 3.30 13.32 17.46
C GLU A 219 2.04 13.78 18.22
N GLU A 220 0.90 13.88 17.53
CA GLU A 220 -0.41 14.20 18.09
C GLU A 220 -0.84 13.14 19.12
N LEU A 221 -0.69 11.85 18.82
CA LEU A 221 -0.98 10.77 19.78
C LEU A 221 -0.12 10.86 21.03
N LEU A 222 1.17 11.19 20.89
CA LEU A 222 2.06 11.36 22.03
C LEU A 222 1.75 12.63 22.84
N GLU A 223 1.21 13.67 22.20
CA GLU A 223 0.68 14.87 22.85
C GLU A 223 -0.58 14.57 23.63
N GLN A 224 -1.56 13.92 23.01
CA GLN A 224 -2.78 13.45 23.66
C GLN A 224 -2.47 12.48 24.83
N LEU A 225 -1.47 11.60 24.68
CA LEU A 225 -1.02 10.71 25.77
C LEU A 225 -0.42 11.46 26.96
N GLU A 226 0.29 12.57 26.74
CA GLU A 226 0.88 13.38 27.81
C GLU A 226 -0.20 14.18 28.56
N ASP A 227 -1.23 14.65 27.84
CA ASP A 227 -2.37 15.40 28.39
C ASP A 227 -3.33 14.52 29.22
N LEU A 228 -3.37 13.21 28.96
CA LEU A 228 -4.20 12.21 29.66
C LEU A 228 -3.50 11.60 30.90
N ASP A 229 -3.06 12.45 31.84
CA ASP A 229 -2.47 12.06 33.16
C ASP A 229 -1.14 11.25 33.13
N ASN A 230 -0.50 11.10 31.96
CA ASN A 230 0.84 10.53 31.81
C ASN A 230 1.96 11.59 31.83
N GLN A 231 1.68 12.79 32.34
CA GLN A 231 2.69 13.85 32.48
C GLN A 231 3.94 13.35 33.23
N GLY A 232 5.10 13.52 32.60
CA GLY A 232 6.39 13.10 33.16
C GLY A 232 6.75 11.63 32.94
N ASP A 233 6.00 10.89 32.12
CA ASP A 233 6.39 9.54 31.73
C ASP A 233 7.71 9.56 30.92
N PRO A 234 8.78 8.90 31.39
CA PRO A 234 10.06 8.89 30.71
C PRO A 234 10.01 8.27 29.31
N GLU A 235 9.08 7.34 29.03
CA GLU A 235 8.94 6.69 27.74
C GLU A 235 8.32 7.62 26.69
N ILE A 236 7.26 8.35 27.06
CA ILE A 236 6.61 9.36 26.19
C ILE A 236 7.61 10.47 25.84
N GLN A 237 8.39 10.96 26.81
CA GLN A 237 9.40 11.99 26.57
C GLN A 237 10.54 11.49 25.67
N GLN A 238 10.93 10.23 25.80
CA GLN A 238 11.92 9.63 24.89
C GLN A 238 11.38 9.47 23.48
N ALA A 239 10.12 9.04 23.33
CA ALA A 239 9.46 8.92 22.03
C ALA A 239 9.35 10.26 21.31
N LYS A 240 8.87 11.32 22.00
CA LYS A 240 8.82 12.69 21.45
C LYS A 240 10.19 13.23 21.05
N LYS A 241 11.23 12.99 21.87
CA LYS A 241 12.60 13.39 21.53
C LYS A 241 13.12 12.68 20.28
N LYS A 242 12.81 11.40 20.10
CA LYS A 242 13.20 10.63 18.90
C LYS A 242 12.50 11.17 17.64
N ILE A 243 11.21 11.47 17.71
CA ILE A 243 10.45 12.06 16.59
C ILE A 243 11.01 13.46 16.25
N LYS A 244 11.23 14.31 17.25
CA LYS A 244 11.82 15.65 17.04
C LYS A 244 13.24 15.59 16.46
N GLN A 245 14.07 14.63 16.87
CA GLN A 245 15.39 14.41 16.28
C GLN A 245 15.31 13.91 14.83
N LYS A 246 14.32 13.07 14.51
CA LYS A 246 14.07 12.57 13.16
C LYS A 246 13.59 13.69 12.23
N LYS A 247 12.63 14.52 12.66
CA LYS A 247 12.19 15.73 11.93
C LYS A 247 13.35 16.71 11.68
N LYS A 248 14.18 17.00 12.70
CA LYS A 248 15.37 17.85 12.55
C LYS A 248 16.44 17.31 11.59
N ARG A 249 16.47 16.01 11.32
CA ARG A 249 17.39 15.40 10.33
C ARG A 249 16.83 15.40 8.92
N GLN A 250 15.54 15.66 8.75
CA GLN A 250 14.83 15.66 7.47
C GLN A 250 14.59 17.09 6.93
N LEU A 251 14.66 18.11 7.78
CA LEU A 251 14.73 19.52 7.35
C LEU A 251 16.14 19.82 6.78
N PRO A 252 16.24 20.44 5.58
CA PRO A 252 17.51 20.77 4.94
C PRO A 252 18.35 21.79 5.72
#